data_AF-A0A4V2UJB4-F1
#
_entry.id   AF-A0A4V2UJB4-F1
#
_cell.length_a   1.000
_cell.length_b   1.000
_cell.length_c   1.000
_cell.angle_alpha   90.00
_cell.angle_beta   90.00
_cell.angle_gamma   90.00
#
_symmetry.space_group_name_H-M   'P 1'
#
loop_
_entity.id
_entity.type
_entity.pdbx_description
1 polymer ?
#
loop_
_entity_poly.entity_id
_entity_poly.type
_entity_poly.pdbx_seq_one_letter_code
_entity_poly.pdbx_strand_id
1 'polypeptide(L)'
;MQMEVRGYFGFFLPGLVRVLAILLVCETLAGCSTAVKVAADVIAEKALGAMGIKVDSQTAKAPKTVQLRLETAQDLNAGEDGQGLSTVFRVYKLKDQNAFLTTPYSAFGNAEREKSAFGQDLVEVRELILSPGEILDLKEKVPTESTYLGAVALFRQPSAQRWRFVFASADSEKTGITLGLHACAMTATTTPPVGMTLNESALLSPARCKR
;
A
#
# COMPACT_ATOMS: atom_id res chain seq x y z
N MET A 1 -22.63 31.34 -56.22
CA MET A 1 -23.61 32.34 -56.70
C MET A 1 -24.97 31.91 -56.20
N GLN A 2 -25.45 32.61 -55.16
CA GLN A 2 -26.83 32.93 -54.72
C GLN A 2 -28.01 31.94 -54.85
N MET A 3 -28.94 32.18 -53.91
CA MET A 3 -30.35 31.73 -53.80
C MET A 3 -30.56 30.32 -53.18
N GLU A 4 -31.47 30.12 -52.23
CA GLU A 4 -32.78 30.76 -52.07
C GLU A 4 -33.31 30.68 -50.62
N VAL A 5 -34.03 31.73 -50.19
CA VAL A 5 -34.79 31.78 -48.93
C VAL A 5 -36.25 32.03 -49.28
N ARG A 6 -37.18 31.27 -48.70
CA ARG A 6 -38.55 31.75 -48.46
C ARG A 6 -39.29 30.87 -47.44
N GLY A 7 -39.67 31.49 -46.33
CA GLY A 7 -40.59 30.93 -45.33
C GLY A 7 -42.05 31.17 -45.69
N TYR A 8 -42.95 30.45 -45.00
CA TYR A 8 -44.39 30.61 -45.08
C TYR A 8 -44.99 30.81 -43.68
N PHE A 9 -45.98 31.69 -43.62
CA PHE A 9 -46.57 32.33 -42.45
C PHE A 9 -48.01 31.82 -42.27
N GLY A 10 -48.33 31.35 -41.06
CA GLY A 10 -49.56 31.61 -40.29
C GLY A 10 -50.99 31.32 -40.81
N PHE A 11 -51.83 31.01 -39.81
CA PHE A 11 -53.24 31.41 -39.58
C PHE A 11 -54.35 30.33 -39.51
N PHE A 12 -54.83 30.14 -38.27
CA PHE A 12 -56.23 30.20 -37.79
C PHE A 12 -57.33 29.29 -38.36
N LEU A 13 -58.03 28.55 -37.47
CA LEU A 13 -59.51 28.45 -37.43
C LEU A 13 -60.00 27.89 -36.06
N PRO A 14 -61.27 28.10 -35.64
CA PRO A 14 -61.70 28.31 -34.25
C PRO A 14 -62.67 27.24 -33.69
N GLY A 15 -62.96 27.35 -32.38
CA GLY A 15 -64.32 27.20 -31.84
C GLY A 15 -64.86 25.80 -31.47
N LEU A 16 -64.90 25.55 -30.15
CA LEU A 16 -66.15 25.23 -29.42
C LEU A 16 -66.77 23.81 -29.57
N VAL A 17 -66.28 22.82 -28.81
CA VAL A 17 -67.16 21.76 -28.24
C VAL A 17 -66.68 21.34 -26.84
N ARG A 18 -67.59 21.55 -25.89
CA ARG A 18 -67.76 20.98 -24.54
C ARG A 18 -67.04 19.66 -24.25
N VAL A 19 -66.46 19.52 -23.04
CA VAL A 19 -66.97 18.65 -21.95
C VAL A 19 -66.15 18.90 -20.66
N LEU A 20 -66.88 18.99 -19.55
CA LEU A 20 -66.42 19.15 -18.17
C LEU A 20 -65.52 18.01 -17.68
N ALA A 21 -64.60 18.33 -16.77
CA ALA A 21 -64.31 17.66 -15.48
C ALA A 21 -62.82 17.89 -15.13
N ILE A 22 -62.52 18.86 -14.27
CA ILE A 22 -62.22 18.64 -12.85
C ILE A 22 -61.21 17.50 -12.66
N LEU A 23 -59.94 17.85 -12.44
CA LEU A 23 -59.22 17.47 -11.23
C LEU A 23 -57.94 18.29 -11.09
N LEU A 24 -57.83 18.86 -9.90
CA LEU A 24 -56.82 19.76 -9.40
C LEU A 24 -55.61 18.93 -8.97
N VAL A 25 -54.45 19.06 -9.62
CA VAL A 25 -53.17 18.64 -9.03
C VAL A 25 -52.15 19.74 -9.28
N CYS A 26 -51.68 20.29 -8.16
CA CYS A 26 -50.69 21.34 -8.06
C CYS A 26 -49.32 20.79 -8.46
N GLU A 27 -48.87 21.08 -9.68
CA GLU A 27 -47.48 20.83 -10.07
C GLU A 27 -46.60 21.92 -9.46
N THR A 28 -45.91 21.57 -8.36
CA THR A 28 -44.74 22.32 -7.90
C THR A 28 -43.50 21.44 -8.07
N LEU A 29 -42.99 21.41 -9.30
CA LEU A 29 -41.65 20.90 -9.62
C LEU A 29 -40.61 21.94 -9.17
N ALA A 30 -40.12 21.79 -7.94
CA ALA A 30 -38.87 22.39 -7.48
C ALA A 30 -37.95 21.28 -6.95
N GLY A 31 -37.42 20.47 -7.87
CA GLY A 31 -36.45 19.43 -7.57
C GLY A 31 -35.04 19.82 -8.01
N CYS A 32 -34.28 20.48 -7.14
CA CYS A 32 -32.82 20.46 -7.18
C CYS A 32 -32.24 20.79 -5.80
N SER A 33 -31.75 19.77 -5.08
CA SER A 33 -30.57 19.91 -4.24
C SER A 33 -29.90 18.55 -4.05
N THR A 34 -28.70 18.47 -4.61
CA THR A 34 -27.49 17.80 -4.14
C THR A 34 -27.55 16.94 -2.88
N ALA A 35 -27.09 15.69 -3.04
CA ALA A 35 -26.26 14.97 -2.08
C ALA A 35 -26.84 14.71 -0.66
N VAL A 36 -27.71 13.71 -0.53
CA VAL A 36 -27.75 12.91 0.70
C VAL A 36 -26.76 11.76 0.51
N LYS A 37 -25.50 12.00 0.90
CA LYS A 37 -24.54 10.94 1.14
C LYS A 37 -25.06 10.09 2.31
N VAL A 38 -25.30 8.82 2.01
CA VAL A 38 -25.11 7.66 2.89
C VAL A 38 -25.02 7.99 4.38
N ALA A 39 -26.16 7.96 5.05
CA ALA A 39 -26.25 7.64 6.47
C ALA A 39 -27.22 6.46 6.63
N ALA A 40 -27.02 5.41 5.82
CA ALA A 40 -27.72 4.14 5.96
C ALA A 40 -27.01 3.20 6.95
N ASP A 41 -25.79 3.53 7.40
CA ASP A 41 -24.98 2.61 8.21
C ASP A 41 -25.25 2.69 9.72
N VAL A 42 -26.01 3.67 10.22
CA VAL A 42 -26.25 3.84 11.67
C VAL A 42 -27.66 3.39 12.11
N ILE A 43 -28.61 3.26 11.18
CA ILE A 43 -29.99 2.82 11.52
C ILE A 43 -30.21 1.32 11.26
N ALA A 44 -29.28 0.65 10.57
CA ALA A 44 -29.36 -0.77 10.27
C ALA A 44 -29.06 -1.68 11.48
N GLU A 45 -28.25 -1.26 12.45
CA GLU A 45 -27.78 -2.17 13.52
C GLU A 45 -28.90 -2.66 14.45
N LYS A 46 -29.91 -1.83 14.76
CA LYS A 46 -31.01 -2.24 15.65
C LYS A 46 -32.04 -3.16 14.98
N ALA A 47 -32.16 -3.12 13.65
CA ALA A 47 -33.08 -3.98 12.93
C ALA A 47 -32.46 -5.35 12.58
N LEU A 48 -31.16 -5.39 12.27
CA LEU A 48 -30.47 -6.64 11.91
C LEU A 48 -30.09 -7.50 13.13
N GLY A 49 -29.86 -6.90 14.31
CA GLY A 49 -29.63 -7.65 15.55
C GLY A 49 -30.82 -8.52 15.98
N ALA A 50 -32.05 -8.11 15.63
CA ALA A 50 -33.27 -8.88 15.89
C ALA A 50 -33.39 -10.15 15.03
N MET A 51 -32.60 -10.27 13.96
CA MET A 51 -32.64 -11.42 13.03
C MET A 51 -31.49 -12.41 13.25
N GLY A 52 -30.66 -12.24 14.28
CA GLY A 52 -29.53 -13.14 14.55
C GLY A 52 -28.43 -13.12 13.48
N ILE A 53 -28.48 -12.16 12.55
CA ILE A 53 -27.42 -11.92 11.58
C ILE A 53 -26.37 -11.09 12.29
N LYS A 54 -25.26 -11.75 12.65
CA LYS A 54 -24.01 -11.04 12.90
C LYS A 54 -23.61 -10.42 11.57
N VAL A 55 -23.85 -9.12 11.41
CA VAL A 55 -23.12 -8.36 10.40
C VAL A 55 -21.68 -8.43 10.89
N ASP A 56 -20.91 -9.35 10.32
CA ASP A 56 -19.47 -9.27 10.42
C ASP A 56 -19.13 -7.93 9.78
N SER A 57 -18.92 -6.93 10.62
CA SER A 57 -18.26 -5.69 10.25
C SER A 57 -16.84 -6.08 9.87
N GLN A 58 -16.67 -6.73 8.72
CA GLN A 58 -15.47 -6.61 7.93
C GLN A 58 -15.44 -5.15 7.48
N THR A 59 -15.17 -4.26 8.44
CA THR A 59 -14.61 -2.95 8.20
C THR A 59 -13.45 -3.22 7.26
N ALA A 60 -13.59 -2.79 6.00
CA ALA A 60 -12.52 -2.84 5.04
C ALA A 60 -11.28 -2.28 5.74
N LYS A 61 -10.29 -3.15 6.02
CA LYS A 61 -9.12 -2.75 6.79
C LYS A 61 -8.48 -1.58 6.04
N ALA A 62 -8.23 -0.47 6.72
CA ALA A 62 -7.56 0.66 6.11
C ALA A 62 -6.10 0.29 5.76
N PRO A 63 -5.50 0.93 4.75
CA PRO A 63 -4.05 0.86 4.53
C PRO A 63 -3.31 1.30 5.79
N LYS A 64 -2.22 0.59 6.10
CA LYS A 64 -1.37 0.90 7.27
C LYS A 64 -0.28 1.87 6.89
N THR A 65 0.22 2.65 7.85
CA THR A 65 1.44 3.45 7.66
C THR A 65 2.50 2.98 8.65
N VAL A 66 3.62 2.49 8.14
CA VAL A 66 4.76 2.02 8.93
C VAL A 66 5.86 3.07 8.89
N GLN A 67 6.36 3.46 10.05
CA GLN A 67 7.56 4.28 10.16
C GLN A 67 8.78 3.39 9.94
N LEU A 68 9.63 3.73 8.97
CA LEU A 68 10.85 3.01 8.65
C LEU A 68 12.04 3.96 8.77
N ARG A 69 12.94 3.66 9.70
CA ARG A 69 14.19 4.37 9.91
C ARG A 69 15.35 3.50 9.47
N LEU A 70 16.23 4.05 8.64
CA LEU A 70 17.44 3.40 8.15
C LEU A 70 18.63 4.16 8.69
N GLU A 71 19.56 3.45 9.32
CA GLU A 71 20.80 4.00 9.87
C GLU A 71 21.97 3.26 9.22
N THR A 72 22.78 3.94 8.42
CA THR A 72 23.91 3.31 7.73
C THR A 72 25.22 3.58 8.46
N ALA A 73 26.02 2.53 8.62
CA ALA A 73 27.35 2.63 9.18
C ALA A 73 28.34 3.25 8.17
N GLN A 74 29.48 3.73 8.65
CA GLN A 74 30.56 4.25 7.81
C GLN A 74 31.21 3.16 6.94
N ASP A 75 31.15 1.91 7.38
CA ASP A 75 31.65 0.74 6.66
C ASP A 75 30.56 0.06 5.83
N LEU A 76 29.41 0.72 5.59
CA LEU A 76 28.29 0.19 4.80
C LEU A 76 28.80 -0.51 3.52
N ASN A 77 28.34 -1.74 3.26
CA ASN A 77 28.65 -2.45 2.03
C ASN A 77 30.16 -2.55 1.70
N ALA A 78 31.03 -2.50 2.71
CA ALA A 78 32.48 -2.58 2.55
C ALA A 78 32.93 -3.91 1.93
N GLY A 79 34.07 -3.86 1.24
CA GLY A 79 34.75 -5.01 0.65
C GLY A 79 35.97 -5.37 1.49
N GLU A 80 36.94 -6.05 0.88
CA GLU A 80 38.16 -6.46 1.59
C GLU A 80 39.01 -5.27 2.08
N ASP A 81 38.89 -4.11 1.44
CA ASP A 81 39.57 -2.86 1.81
C ASP A 81 38.94 -2.12 3.00
N GLY A 82 37.77 -2.57 3.47
CA GLY A 82 37.03 -1.93 4.54
C GLY A 82 36.39 -0.59 4.17
N GLN A 83 36.51 -0.13 2.91
CA GLN A 83 35.94 1.14 2.48
C GLN A 83 34.43 1.00 2.29
N GLY A 84 33.67 1.81 3.02
CA GLY A 84 32.21 1.88 2.87
C GLY A 84 31.82 2.36 1.48
N LEU A 85 30.85 1.67 0.87
CA LEU A 85 30.26 2.01 -0.41
C LEU A 85 28.74 2.10 -0.30
N SER A 86 28.12 2.77 -1.27
CA SER A 86 26.67 2.78 -1.37
C SER A 86 26.11 1.38 -1.61
N THR A 87 24.88 1.14 -1.17
CA THR A 87 24.15 -0.11 -1.45
C THR A 87 22.74 0.18 -1.94
N VAL A 88 22.18 -0.77 -2.68
CA VAL A 88 20.76 -0.75 -3.04
C VAL A 88 19.97 -1.39 -1.90
N PHE A 89 19.02 -0.65 -1.35
CA PHE A 89 18.07 -1.16 -0.37
C PHE A 89 16.67 -1.21 -0.97
N ARG A 90 15.98 -2.34 -0.81
CA ARG A 90 14.67 -2.59 -1.41
C ARG A 90 13.66 -2.96 -0.34
N VAL A 91 12.50 -2.31 -0.39
CA VAL A 91 11.34 -2.57 0.45
C VAL A 91 10.25 -3.21 -0.39
N TYR A 92 9.77 -4.37 0.03
CA TYR A 92 8.76 -5.17 -0.65
C TYR A 92 7.48 -5.17 0.16
N LYS A 93 6.36 -4.85 -0.47
CA LYS A 93 5.03 -5.00 0.14
C LYS A 93 4.46 -6.32 -0.34
N LEU A 94 4.19 -7.21 0.61
CA LEU A 94 3.93 -8.62 0.32
C LEU A 94 2.61 -9.06 0.94
N LYS A 95 1.84 -9.87 0.19
CA LYS A 95 0.65 -10.55 0.70
C LYS A 95 1.04 -11.71 1.63
N ASP A 96 2.03 -12.48 1.19
CA ASP A 96 2.61 -13.62 1.92
C ASP A 96 4.15 -13.54 1.89
N GLN A 97 4.78 -14.09 2.94
CA GLN A 97 6.23 -14.01 3.15
C GLN A 97 7.01 -15.24 2.69
N ASN A 98 6.36 -16.38 2.45
CA ASN A 98 7.03 -17.67 2.35
C ASN A 98 7.97 -17.72 1.15
N ALA A 99 7.46 -17.38 -0.04
CA ALA A 99 8.28 -17.31 -1.25
C ALA A 99 9.44 -16.33 -1.09
N PHE A 100 9.18 -15.16 -0.47
CA PHE A 100 10.20 -14.17 -0.19
C PHE A 100 11.31 -14.72 0.71
N LEU A 101 10.98 -15.46 1.77
CA LEU A 101 11.93 -16.06 2.71
C LEU A 101 12.71 -17.25 2.13
N THR A 102 12.20 -17.95 1.13
CA THR A 102 12.91 -19.08 0.51
C THR A 102 13.70 -18.69 -0.74
N THR A 103 13.47 -17.49 -1.27
CA THR A 103 14.12 -17.03 -2.52
C THR A 103 15.62 -16.78 -2.31
N PRO A 104 16.49 -17.22 -3.24
CA PRO A 104 17.93 -16.99 -3.14
C PRO A 104 18.29 -15.53 -3.40
N TYR A 105 19.41 -15.07 -2.81
CA TYR A 105 19.94 -13.71 -2.96
C TYR A 105 20.00 -13.23 -4.42
N SER A 106 20.43 -14.10 -5.33
CA SER A 106 20.60 -13.80 -6.76
C SER A 106 19.31 -13.50 -7.53
N ALA A 107 18.13 -13.68 -6.93
CA ALA A 107 16.87 -13.30 -7.55
C ALA A 107 16.51 -11.83 -7.32
N PHE A 108 16.98 -11.25 -6.21
CA PHE A 108 16.66 -9.88 -5.80
C PHE A 108 17.42 -8.86 -6.67
N GLY A 109 16.77 -7.74 -6.98
CA GLY A 109 17.32 -6.72 -7.88
C GLY A 109 17.13 -7.00 -9.37
N ASN A 110 16.46 -8.10 -9.73
CA ASN A 110 16.05 -8.39 -11.11
C ASN A 110 14.53 -8.56 -11.17
N ALA A 111 13.84 -7.65 -11.86
CA ALA A 111 12.38 -7.59 -11.87
C ALA A 111 11.74 -8.87 -12.43
N GLU A 112 12.34 -9.49 -13.45
CA GLU A 112 11.82 -10.73 -14.05
C GLU A 112 11.89 -11.90 -13.07
N ARG A 113 13.04 -12.09 -12.41
CA ARG A 113 13.24 -13.13 -11.40
C ARG A 113 12.36 -12.92 -10.18
N GLU A 114 12.21 -11.68 -9.71
CA GLU A 114 11.32 -11.34 -8.60
C GLU A 114 9.87 -11.64 -8.95
N LYS A 115 9.42 -11.27 -10.15
CA LYS A 115 8.07 -11.59 -10.63
C LYS A 115 7.84 -13.09 -10.70
N SER A 116 8.81 -13.85 -11.21
CA SER A 116 8.75 -15.32 -11.24
C SER A 116 8.75 -15.93 -9.84
N ALA A 117 9.48 -15.35 -8.88
CA ALA A 117 9.61 -15.88 -7.53
C ALA A 117 8.38 -15.59 -6.66
N PHE A 118 7.81 -14.39 -6.75
CA PHE A 118 6.76 -13.92 -5.84
C PHE A 118 5.37 -13.91 -6.46
N GLY A 119 5.26 -13.90 -7.80
CA GLY A 119 3.98 -13.95 -8.50
C GLY A 119 2.99 -12.90 -8.00
N GLN A 120 1.86 -13.36 -7.46
CA GLN A 120 0.78 -12.50 -6.97
C GLN A 120 0.98 -12.01 -5.53
N ASP A 121 1.98 -12.55 -4.81
CA ASP A 121 2.28 -12.17 -3.44
C ASP A 121 3.05 -10.85 -3.40
N LEU A 122 3.74 -10.47 -4.47
CA LEU A 122 4.35 -9.16 -4.59
C LEU A 122 3.31 -8.10 -4.99
N VAL A 123 3.16 -7.07 -4.15
CA VAL A 123 2.26 -5.95 -4.41
C VAL A 123 3.03 -4.73 -4.92
N GLU A 124 4.13 -4.38 -4.26
CA GLU A 124 4.94 -3.21 -4.62
C GLU A 124 6.40 -3.43 -4.21
N VAL A 125 7.32 -2.84 -4.97
CA VAL A 125 8.73 -2.69 -4.56
C VAL A 125 9.11 -1.22 -4.60
N ARG A 126 9.75 -0.75 -3.52
CA ARG A 126 10.46 0.52 -3.48
C ARG A 126 11.96 0.24 -3.44
N GLU A 127 12.72 0.95 -4.24
CA GLU A 127 14.18 0.90 -4.26
C GLU A 127 14.77 2.23 -3.78
N LEU A 128 15.84 2.16 -3.00
CA LEU A 128 16.60 3.28 -2.46
C LEU A 128 18.10 3.00 -2.67
N ILE A 129 18.86 4.04 -2.99
CA ILE A 129 20.32 4.00 -2.94
C ILE A 129 20.73 4.61 -1.61
N LEU A 130 21.43 3.84 -0.80
CA LEU A 130 21.89 4.27 0.51
C LEU A 130 23.38 4.56 0.49
N SER A 131 23.79 5.66 1.11
CA SER A 131 25.19 6.09 1.26
C SER A 131 25.72 5.80 2.67
N PRO A 132 27.03 5.57 2.85
CA PRO A 132 27.61 5.37 4.18
C PRO A 132 27.40 6.58 5.12
N GLY A 133 27.07 6.32 6.39
CA GLY A 133 26.94 7.33 7.43
C GLY A 133 25.66 8.17 7.41
N GLU A 134 24.66 7.80 6.63
CA GLU A 134 23.39 8.53 6.53
C GLU A 134 22.32 7.95 7.46
N ILE A 135 21.32 8.79 7.77
CA ILE A 135 20.10 8.39 8.46
C ILE A 135 18.92 8.84 7.60
N LEU A 136 18.00 7.91 7.31
CA LEU A 136 16.83 8.17 6.49
C LEU A 136 15.56 7.70 7.21
N ASP A 137 14.62 8.62 7.42
CA ASP A 137 13.30 8.32 7.97
C ASP A 137 12.24 8.34 6.85
N LEU A 138 11.46 7.26 6.75
CA LEU A 138 10.48 7.01 5.70
C LEU A 138 9.12 6.63 6.30
N LYS A 139 8.07 6.94 5.54
CA LYS A 139 6.71 6.47 5.78
C LYS A 139 6.32 5.47 4.70
N GLU A 140 6.25 4.20 5.06
CA GLU A 140 5.79 3.14 4.16
C GLU A 140 4.28 2.96 4.29
N LYS A 141 3.56 3.36 3.25
CA LYS A 141 2.12 3.08 3.13
C LYS A 141 1.94 1.64 2.65
N VAL A 142 1.38 0.80 3.50
CA VAL A 142 1.13 -0.62 3.23
C VAL A 142 -0.33 -0.81 2.83
N PRO A 143 -0.61 -1.21 1.57
CA PRO A 143 -1.97 -1.53 1.14
C PRO A 143 -2.60 -2.62 2.00
N THR A 144 -3.92 -2.65 2.06
CA THR A 144 -4.68 -3.56 2.91
C THR A 144 -4.39 -5.03 2.63
N GLU A 145 -4.17 -5.36 1.36
CA GLU A 145 -3.82 -6.68 0.86
C GLU A 145 -2.39 -7.12 1.22
N SER A 146 -1.51 -6.18 1.60
CA SER A 146 -0.14 -6.46 2.03
C SER A 146 -0.06 -6.64 3.55
N THR A 147 0.19 -7.86 3.99
CA THR A 147 0.32 -8.18 5.42
C THR A 147 1.77 -8.18 5.91
N TYR A 148 2.74 -8.10 4.99
CA TYR A 148 4.16 -8.10 5.31
C TYR A 148 4.93 -6.98 4.59
N LEU A 149 6.01 -6.53 5.24
CA LEU A 149 7.08 -5.73 4.65
C LEU A 149 8.36 -6.56 4.59
N GLY A 150 8.87 -6.81 3.40
CA GLY A 150 10.19 -7.37 3.17
C GLY A 150 11.23 -6.26 3.05
N ALA A 151 12.40 -6.44 3.63
CA ALA A 151 13.54 -5.53 3.51
C ALA A 151 14.75 -6.32 2.99
N VAL A 152 15.42 -5.82 1.96
CA VAL A 152 16.62 -6.42 1.36
C VAL A 152 17.69 -5.35 1.20
N ALA A 153 18.90 -5.64 1.67
CA ALA A 153 20.09 -4.86 1.33
C ALA A 153 20.96 -5.69 0.37
N LEU A 154 21.26 -5.12 -0.80
CA LEU A 154 22.06 -5.77 -1.82
C LEU A 154 23.56 -5.51 -1.57
N PHE A 155 24.09 -6.18 -0.54
CA PHE A 155 25.52 -6.12 -0.21
C PHE A 155 26.41 -6.84 -1.24
N ARG A 156 27.66 -6.42 -1.38
CA ARG A 156 28.67 -7.13 -2.20
C ARG A 156 28.96 -8.53 -1.66
N GLN A 157 29.07 -8.65 -0.34
CA GLN A 157 29.46 -9.88 0.36
C GLN A 157 28.49 -10.19 1.51
N PRO A 158 27.21 -10.48 1.24
CA PRO A 158 26.17 -10.56 2.28
C PRO A 158 26.45 -11.65 3.31
N SER A 159 26.30 -11.33 4.60
CA SER A 159 26.26 -12.31 5.66
C SER A 159 25.02 -13.18 5.50
N ALA A 160 25.18 -14.49 5.69
CA ALA A 160 24.06 -15.43 5.70
C ALA A 160 22.97 -14.94 6.68
N GLN A 161 21.70 -15.03 6.24
CA GLN A 161 20.50 -14.68 7.01
C GLN A 161 20.36 -13.21 7.46
N ARG A 162 21.30 -12.32 7.13
CA ARG A 162 21.29 -10.92 7.60
C ARG A 162 21.14 -9.88 6.48
N TRP A 163 21.07 -10.31 5.24
CA TRP A 163 20.84 -9.41 4.09
C TRP A 163 19.35 -9.18 3.80
N ARG A 164 18.45 -9.91 4.48
CA ARG A 164 16.99 -9.79 4.31
C ARG A 164 16.25 -9.99 5.62
N PHE A 165 15.21 -9.19 5.82
CA PHE A 165 14.22 -9.35 6.88
C PHE A 165 12.80 -9.28 6.35
N VAL A 166 11.85 -9.82 7.10
CA VAL A 166 10.41 -9.65 6.89
C VAL A 166 9.78 -9.19 8.19
N PHE A 167 8.83 -8.28 8.12
CA PHE A 167 8.09 -7.76 9.27
C PHE A 167 6.59 -7.88 9.02
N ALA A 168 5.84 -8.29 10.04
CA ALA A 168 4.38 -8.27 9.99
C ALA A 168 3.89 -6.81 10.05
N SER A 169 3.11 -6.37 9.05
CA SER A 169 2.72 -4.96 8.92
C SER A 169 1.86 -4.47 10.09
N ALA A 170 1.12 -5.36 10.74
CA ALA A 170 0.30 -5.04 11.92
C ALA A 170 1.15 -4.74 13.18
N ASP A 171 2.30 -5.38 13.32
CA ASP A 171 3.21 -5.13 14.44
C ASP A 171 4.01 -3.85 14.16
N SER A 172 4.58 -3.77 12.96
CA SER A 172 5.37 -2.62 12.51
C SER A 172 4.62 -1.30 12.47
N GLU A 173 3.30 -1.31 12.25
CA GLU A 173 2.48 -0.10 12.33
C GLU A 173 2.51 0.52 13.74
N LYS A 174 2.62 -0.30 14.78
CA LYS A 174 2.60 0.15 16.18
C LYS A 174 3.97 0.61 16.64
N THR A 175 5.01 -0.13 16.27
CA THR A 175 6.37 0.01 16.82
C THR A 175 7.32 0.74 15.88
N GLY A 176 7.02 0.79 14.59
CA GLY A 176 7.97 1.20 13.56
C GLY A 176 9.13 0.22 13.38
N ILE A 177 9.89 0.37 12.31
CA ILE A 177 11.04 -0.46 11.99
C ILE A 177 12.28 0.44 11.96
N THR A 178 13.28 0.14 12.78
CA THR A 178 14.62 0.72 12.68
C THR A 178 15.59 -0.35 12.22
N LEU A 179 16.21 -0.12 11.06
CA LEU A 179 17.24 -0.97 10.49
C LEU A 179 18.60 -0.30 10.54
N GLY A 180 19.58 -0.99 11.13
CA GLY A 180 20.99 -0.66 10.95
C GLY A 180 21.54 -1.40 9.73
N LEU A 181 22.28 -0.71 8.86
CA LEU A 181 22.94 -1.30 7.70
C LEU A 181 24.45 -1.14 7.83
N HIS A 182 25.16 -2.27 7.83
CA HIS A 182 26.61 -2.35 8.11
C HIS A 182 27.38 -2.86 6.89
N ALA A 183 28.63 -3.32 7.08
CA ALA A 183 29.46 -3.87 6.00
C ALA A 183 28.78 -4.96 5.14
N CYS A 184 28.05 -5.90 5.76
CA CYS A 184 27.44 -7.02 5.03
C CYS A 184 26.12 -7.54 5.62
N ALA A 185 25.58 -6.84 6.60
CA ALA A 185 24.48 -7.33 7.40
C ALA A 185 23.57 -6.17 7.81
N MET A 186 22.29 -6.50 7.97
CA MET A 186 21.32 -5.64 8.62
C MET A 186 21.09 -6.08 10.06
N THR A 187 20.74 -5.10 10.90
CA THR A 187 20.21 -5.30 12.25
C THR A 187 18.83 -4.67 12.37
N ALA A 188 17.95 -5.21 13.20
CA ALA A 188 16.63 -4.63 13.48
C ALA A 188 16.46 -4.45 15.00
N THR A 189 16.08 -3.24 15.43
CA THR A 189 16.14 -2.84 16.85
C THR A 189 14.80 -2.48 17.49
N THR A 190 13.74 -2.27 16.70
CA THR A 190 12.41 -1.87 17.22
C THR A 190 11.34 -2.93 17.06
N THR A 191 11.19 -3.48 15.85
CA THR A 191 10.28 -4.61 15.55
C THR A 191 11.11 -5.85 15.24
N PRO A 192 10.84 -7.00 15.85
CA PRO A 192 11.52 -8.23 15.49
C PRO A 192 11.12 -8.68 14.07
N PRO A 193 12.08 -9.10 13.23
CA PRO A 193 11.76 -9.79 11.99
C PRO A 193 11.01 -11.09 12.27
N VAL A 194 10.17 -11.52 11.33
CA VAL A 194 9.48 -12.80 11.42
C VAL A 194 10.50 -13.93 11.51
N GLY A 195 10.32 -14.82 12.50
CA GLY A 195 11.23 -15.92 12.77
C GLY A 195 12.49 -15.54 13.57
N MET A 196 12.56 -14.32 14.11
CA MET A 196 13.65 -13.87 14.98
C MET A 196 13.10 -13.14 16.20
N THR A 197 13.87 -13.14 17.29
CA THR A 197 13.67 -12.23 18.43
C THR A 197 14.40 -10.91 18.20
N LEU A 198 14.02 -9.86 18.94
CA LEU A 198 14.71 -8.56 18.88
C LEU A 198 16.19 -8.66 19.25
N ASN A 199 16.52 -9.47 20.26
CA ASN A 199 17.91 -9.64 20.69
C ASN A 199 18.75 -10.31 19.59
N GLU A 200 18.19 -11.31 18.90
CA GLU A 200 18.87 -11.93 17.76
C GLU A 200 19.05 -10.93 16.63
N SER A 201 17.99 -10.20 16.25
CA SER A 201 18.04 -9.27 15.12
C SER A 201 18.88 -8.02 15.38
N ALA A 202 19.00 -7.57 16.63
CA ALA A 202 19.73 -6.34 16.98
C ALA A 202 21.25 -6.52 17.04
N LEU A 203 21.74 -7.75 17.28
CA LEU A 203 23.17 -8.01 17.44
C LEU A 203 23.87 -8.25 16.10
N LEU A 204 24.99 -7.56 15.89
CA LEU A 204 25.85 -7.73 14.71
C LEU A 204 26.87 -8.86 14.88
N SER A 205 27.24 -9.22 16.12
CA SER A 205 28.30 -10.20 16.42
C SER A 205 28.16 -11.57 15.71
N PRO A 206 26.93 -12.11 15.47
CA PRO A 206 26.76 -13.35 14.72
C PRO A 206 26.96 -13.21 13.20
N ALA A 207 26.91 -11.99 12.66
CA ALA A 207 27.10 -11.76 11.23
C ALA A 207 28.55 -12.03 10.83
N ARG A 208 28.72 -12.67 9.68
CA ARG A 208 30.02 -13.00 9.10
C ARG A 208 29.99 -12.60 7.63
N CYS A 209 30.75 -11.57 7.28
CA CYS A 209 30.95 -11.20 5.89
C CYS A 209 31.77 -12.30 5.22
N LYS A 210 31.33 -12.72 4.04
CA LYS A 210 32.10 -13.66 3.23
C LYS A 210 33.30 -12.90 2.67
N ARG A 211 34.50 -13.20 3.17
CA ARG A 211 35.75 -12.75 2.55
C ARG A 211 35.93 -13.50 1.24
#